data_AF-A0A381IBR9-F1
#
_entry.id   AF-A0A381IBR9-F1
#
_cell.length_a   1.000
_cell.length_b   1.000
_cell.length_c   1.000
_cell.angle_alpha   90.00
_cell.angle_beta   90.00
_cell.angle_gamma   90.00
#
_symmetry.space_group_name_H-M   'P 1'
#
loop_
_entity.id
_entity.type
_entity.pdbx_description
1 polymer ?
#
loop_
_entity_poly.entity_id
_entity_poly.type
_entity_poly.pdbx_seq_one_letter_code
_entity_poly.pdbx_strand_id
1 'polypeptide(L)' 'MAQEKFLKPKIDKALKEVLIERVYKNTNIEFAKRQNDAGMLGALYNFLNKI' A
#
# COMPACT_ATOMS: atom_id res chain seq x y z
N MET A 1 -2.40 3.52 11.57
CA MET A 1 -1.36 3.93 12.56
C MET A 1 -1.23 5.45 12.62
N ALA A 2 -0.56 6.04 13.60
CA ALA A 2 -0.42 7.51 13.70
C ALA A 2 0.23 8.14 12.46
N GLN A 3 1.26 7.47 11.91
CA GLN A 3 1.95 7.90 10.69
C GLN A 3 1.05 7.88 9.45
N GLU A 4 0.24 6.83 9.28
CA GLU A 4 -0.72 6.73 8.19
C GLU A 4 -1.78 7.84 8.26
N LYS A 5 -2.35 8.10 9.45
CA LYS A 5 -3.32 9.19 9.63
C LYS A 5 -2.76 10.56 9.22
N PHE A 6 -1.46 10.76 9.41
CA PHE A 6 -0.78 11.99 9.04
C PHE A 6 -0.38 12.05 7.55
N LEU A 7 0.15 10.96 7.00
CA LEU A 7 0.70 10.93 5.64
C LEU A 7 -0.35 10.69 4.55
N LYS A 8 -1.36 9.85 4.79
CA LYS A 8 -2.39 9.50 3.80
C LYS A 8 -3.04 10.72 3.16
N PRO A 9 -3.51 11.76 3.89
CA PRO A 9 -4.12 12.94 3.26
C PRO A 9 -3.12 13.78 2.44
N LYS A 10 -1.84 13.81 2.84
CA LYS A 10 -0.80 14.55 2.10
C LYS A 10 -0.47 13.87 0.77
N ILE A 11 -0.34 12.54 0.79
CA ILE A 11 -0.09 11.73 -0.40
C ILE A 11 -1.29 11.80 -1.34
N ASP A 12 -2.52 11.65 -0.83
CA ASP A 12 -3.74 11.72 -1.63
C ASP A 12 -3.87 13.05 -2.38
N LYS A 13 -3.63 14.17 -1.68
CA LYS A 13 -3.64 15.50 -2.29
C LYS A 13 -2.61 15.61 -3.42
N ALA A 14 -1.36 15.20 -3.18
CA ALA A 14 -0.30 15.28 -4.19
C ALA A 14 -0.61 14.39 -5.41
N LEU A 15 -1.14 13.19 -5.20
CA LEU A 15 -1.52 12.29 -6.29
C LEU A 15 -2.66 12.85 -7.13
N LYS A 16 -3.64 13.52 -6.53
CA LYS A 16 -4.73 14.19 -7.26
C LYS A 16 -4.23 15.33 -8.14
N GLU A 17 -3.16 16.03 -7.74
CA GLU A 17 -2.57 17.13 -8.50
C GLU A 17 -1.69 16.64 -9.67
N VAL A 18 -1.01 15.50 -9.50
CA VAL A 18 -0.01 14.99 -10.47
C VAL A 18 -0.57 13.96 -11.44
N LEU A 19 -1.52 13.13 -11.01
CA LEU A 19 -2.09 12.07 -11.85
C LEU A 19 -3.26 12.60 -12.68
N ILE A 20 -3.37 12.11 -13.92
CA ILE A 20 -4.58 12.30 -14.71
C ILE A 20 -5.79 11.67 -13.99
N GLU A 21 -6.96 12.30 -14.12
CA GLU A 21 -8.16 11.96 -13.34
C GLU A 21 -8.53 10.46 -13.43
N ARG A 22 -8.44 9.87 -14.63
CA ARG A 22 -8.72 8.44 -14.83
C ARG A 22 -7.78 7.54 -14.04
N VAL A 23 -6.50 7.90 -13.89
CA VAL A 23 -5.53 7.10 -13.13
C VAL A 23 -5.78 7.29 -11.64
N TYR A 24 -5.95 8.52 -11.16
CA TYR A 24 -6.24 8.81 -9.76
C TYR A 24 -7.50 8.08 -9.27
N LYS A 25 -8.61 8.16 -10.01
CA LYS A 25 -9.88 7.51 -9.65
C LYS A 25 -9.80 5.98 -9.59
N ASN A 26 -8.83 5.37 -10.27
CA ASN A 26 -8.63 3.92 -10.30
C ASN A 26 -7.42 3.46 -9.45
N THR A 27 -6.84 4.35 -8.64
CA THR A 27 -5.68 4.03 -7.78
C THR A 27 -6.13 3.94 -6.33
N ASN A 28 -5.82 2.80 -5.67
CA ASN A 28 -6.04 2.62 -4.24
C ASN A 28 -4.75 2.90 -3.46
N ILE A 29 -4.83 3.80 -2.48
CA ILE A 29 -3.70 4.18 -1.62
C ILE A 29 -3.82 3.45 -0.28
N GLU A 30 -2.92 2.51 -0.01
CA GLU A 30 -2.93 1.71 1.21
C GLU A 30 -1.54 1.66 1.87
N PHE A 31 -1.53 1.58 3.20
CA PHE A 31 -0.30 1.43 3.98
C PHE A 31 -0.07 -0.05 4.30
N ALA A 32 1.18 -0.50 4.22
CA ALA A 32 1.54 -1.90 4.46
C ALA A 32 1.22 -2.33 5.89
N LYS A 33 0.17 -3.15 6.06
CA LYS A 33 -0.28 -3.63 7.38
C LYS A 33 0.71 -4.57 8.06
N ARG A 34 1.40 -5.40 7.25
CA ARG A 34 2.36 -6.41 7.72
C ARG A 34 3.78 -5.86 7.86
N GLN A 35 4.04 -4.64 7.40
CA GLN A 35 5.36 -3.99 7.46
C GLN A 35 6.50 -4.95 7.10
N ASN A 36 7.48 -5.10 8.00
CA ASN A 36 8.67 -5.94 7.83
C ASN A 36 8.36 -7.45 7.84
N ASP A 37 7.22 -7.85 8.40
CA ASP A 37 6.82 -9.26 8.47
C ASP A 37 6.32 -9.79 7.12
N ALA A 38 6.01 -8.90 6.17
CA ALA A 38 5.53 -9.28 4.85
C ALA A 38 6.50 -10.24 4.13
N GLY A 39 7.81 -10.05 4.32
CA GLY A 39 8.84 -10.91 3.73
C GLY A 39 8.80 -12.33 4.28
N MET A 40 8.81 -12.48 5.61
CA MET A 40 8.77 -13.79 6.26
C MET A 40 7.45 -14.53 6.00
N LEU A 41 6.32 -13.81 6.00
CA LEU A 41 5.02 -14.38 5.68
C LEU A 41 4.94 -14.82 4.22
N GLY A 42 5.52 -14.04 3.30
CA GLY A 42 5.64 -14.44 1.89
C GLY A 42 6.47 -15.72 1.71
N ALA A 43 7.60 -15.83 2.42
CA ALA A 43 8.43 -17.03 2.40
C ALA A 43 7.68 -18.27 2.91
N LEU A 44 6.94 -18.13 4.02
CA LEU A 44 6.09 -19.19 4.56
C LEU A 44 5.00 -19.60 3.58
N TYR A 45 4.27 -18.66 2.98
CA TYR A 45 3.24 -18.99 1.99
C TYR A 45 3.82 -19.68 0.77
N ASN A 46 4.98 -19.27 0.28
CA ASN A 46 5.66 -19.96 -0.81
C ASN A 46 6.08 -21.38 -0.43
N PHE A 47 6.53 -21.61 0.80
CA PHE A 47 6.86 -22.96 1.30
C PHE A 47 5.62 -23.86 1.36
N LEU A 48 4.50 -23.34 1.86
CA LEU A 48 3.25 -24.08 2.04
C LEU A 48 2.48 -24.31 0.72
N ASN A 49 2.59 -23.39 -0.25
CA ASN A 49 1.89 -23.48 -1.54
C ASN A 49 2.64 -24.29 -2.61
N LYS A 50 3.83 -24.81 -2.30
CA LYS A 50 4.49 -25.82 -3.15
C LYS A 50 3.79 -27.17 -2.96
N ILE A 51 2.71 -27.38 -3.71
CA ILE A 51 2.15 -28.68 -4.08
C ILE A 51 2.29 -28.82 -5.60
#